data_AF-A0A090BV23-F1
#
_entry.id   AF-A0A090BV23-F1
#
_cell.length_a   1.000
_cell.length_b   1.000
_cell.length_c   1.000
_cell.angle_alpha   90.00
_cell.angle_beta   90.00
_cell.angle_gamma   90.00
#
_symmetry.space_group_name_H-M   'P 1'
#
loop_
_entity.id
_entity.type
_entity.pdbx_description
1 polymer ?
#
loop_
_entity_poly.entity_id
_entity_poly.type
_entity_poly.pdbx_seq_one_letter_code
_entity_poly.pdbx_strand_id
1 'polypeptide(L)' 'MANIMIRQDTSGDLIFYLAKKDLEEKIIAIEFNSPDKWGGELKLADGQAYYVTPLDERPKLPITVRARRL' A
#
# COMPACT_ATOMS: atom_id res chain seq x y z
N MET A 1 -13.10 4.57 4.61
CA MET A 1 -11.62 4.48 4.50
C MET A 1 -11.12 3.56 5.59
N ALA A 2 -10.27 2.60 5.24
CA ALA A 2 -9.65 1.67 6.18
C ALA A 2 -8.23 2.13 6.52
N ASN A 3 -7.79 1.89 7.76
CA ASN A 3 -6.36 2.00 8.08
C ASN A 3 -5.68 0.74 7.60
N ILE A 4 -4.65 0.92 6.78
CA ILE A 4 -3.77 -0.14 6.31
C ILE A 4 -2.36 0.17 6.77
N MET A 5 -1.57 -0.88 6.98
CA MET A 5 -0.14 -0.77 7.16
C MET A 5 0.53 -1.28 5.90
N ILE A 6 1.50 -0.53 5.39
CA ILE A 6 2.35 -0.97 4.29
C ILE A 6 3.74 -1.17 4.88
N ARG A 7 4.29 -2.37 4.70
CA ARG A 7 5.62 -2.74 5.19
C ARG A 7 6.44 -3.34 4.07
N GLN A 8 7.76 -3.33 4.22
CA GLN A 8 8.66 -4.07 3.35
C GLN A 8 9.03 -5.39 4.03
N ASP A 9 9.04 -6.49 3.28
CA ASP A 9 9.55 -7.77 3.77
C ASP A 9 11.09 -7.85 3.64
N THR A 10 11.68 -8.97 4.06
CA THR A 10 13.12 -9.21 3.95
C THR A 10 13.61 -9.38 2.51
N SER A 11 12.70 -9.70 1.57
CA SER A 11 12.97 -9.86 0.14
C SER A 11 12.95 -8.52 -0.60
N GLY A 12 12.45 -7.47 0.05
CA GLY A 12 12.29 -6.13 -0.52
C GLY A 12 10.89 -5.88 -1.09
N ASP A 13 9.97 -6.84 -1.00
CA ASP A 13 8.60 -6.75 -1.47
C ASP A 13 7.73 -5.92 -0.53
N LEU A 14 6.74 -5.23 -1.10
CA LEU A 14 5.78 -4.44 -0.33
C LEU A 14 4.58 -5.30 0.06
N ILE A 15 4.26 -5.29 1.35
CA ILE A 15 3.16 -6.05 1.94
C ILE A 15 2.10 -5.08 2.44
N PHE A 16 0.88 -5.30 1.98
CA PHE A 16 -0.33 -4.62 2.42
C PHE A 16 -0.93 -5.40 3.59
N TYR A 17 -1.17 -4.73 4.72
CA TYR A 17 -1.83 -5.31 5.88
C TYR A 17 -3.06 -4.49 6.29
N LEU A 18 -4.22 -5.14 6.35
CA LEU A 18 -5.48 -4.57 6.78
C LEU A 18 -6.03 -5.35 7.98
N ALA A 19 -5.75 -4.85 9.18
CA ALA A 19 -6.13 -5.47 10.45
C ALA A 19 -7.64 -5.76 10.56
N LYS A 20 -8.50 -4.87 10.06
CA LYS A 20 -9.96 -5.04 10.16
C LYS A 20 -10.48 -6.30 9.45
N LYS A 21 -9.77 -6.77 8.42
CA LYS A 21 -10.14 -7.96 7.65
C LYS A 21 -9.19 -9.13 7.87
N ASP A 22 -8.18 -8.95 8.73
CA ASP A 22 -7.05 -9.87 8.85
C ASP A 22 -6.46 -10.24 7.47
N LEU A 23 -6.36 -9.23 6.59
CA LEU A 23 -5.90 -9.39 5.22
C LEU A 23 -4.45 -8.93 5.13
N GLU A 24 -3.55 -9.86 4.82
CA GLU A 24 -2.18 -9.57 4.44
C GLU A 24 -1.96 -10.03 3.00
N GLU A 25 -1.48 -9.14 2.13
CA GLU A 25 -1.29 -9.48 0.72
C GLU A 25 -0.11 -8.70 0.10
N LYS A 26 0.52 -9.27 -0.93
CA LYS A 26 1.61 -8.62 -1.63
C LYS A 26 1.09 -7.53 -2.57
N ILE A 27 1.72 -6.35 -2.53
CA ILE A 27 1.46 -5.28 -3.48
C ILE A 27 2.27 -5.55 -4.75
N ILE A 28 1.58 -5.78 -5.86
CA ILE A 28 2.20 -6.09 -7.16
C ILE A 28 2.36 -4.86 -8.05
N ALA A 29 1.59 -3.80 -7.82
CA ALA A 29 1.74 -2.53 -8.53
C ALA A 29 1.28 -1.34 -7.68
N ILE A 30 1.91 -0.19 -7.91
CA ILE A 30 1.59 1.10 -7.31
C ILE A 30 1.54 2.13 -8.43
N GLU A 31 0.46 2.89 -8.54
CA GLU A 31 0.26 3.91 -9.58
C GLU A 31 1.34 5.00 -9.54
N PHE A 32 1.62 5.55 -8.36
CA PHE A 32 2.69 6.51 -8.15
C PHE A 32 3.75 5.90 -7.23
N ASN A 33 4.94 5.60 -7.78
CA ASN A 33 6.07 5.05 -7.02
C ASN A 33 7.37 5.83 -7.33
N SER A 34 7.26 7.16 -7.34
CA SER A 34 8.37 8.07 -7.55
C SER A 34 8.86 8.64 -6.21
N PRO A 35 10.11 9.12 -6.12
CA PRO A 35 10.61 9.79 -4.92
C PRO A 35 9.74 10.98 -4.48
N ASP A 36 9.21 11.72 -5.45
CA ASP A 36 8.40 12.95 -5.26
C ASP A 36 6.88 12.69 -5.29
N LYS A 37 6.47 11.42 -5.47
CA LYS A 37 5.05 11.06 -5.50
C LYS A 37 4.86 9.57 -5.25
N TRP A 38 4.22 9.24 -4.13
CA TRP A 38 4.02 7.86 -3.72
C TRP A 38 2.57 7.56 -3.32
N GLY A 39 1.97 6.48 -3.83
CA GLY A 39 0.59 6.07 -3.53
C GLY A 39 -0.28 5.96 -4.78
N GLY A 40 -1.54 6.38 -4.69
CA GLY A 40 -2.55 6.18 -5.74
C GLY A 40 -3.18 4.79 -5.66
N GLU A 41 -3.49 4.22 -6.82
CA GLU A 41 -3.97 2.84 -6.92
C GLU A 41 -2.88 1.82 -6.58
N LEU A 42 -3.15 1.00 -5.57
CA LEU A 42 -2.39 -0.17 -5.17
C LEU A 42 -3.10 -1.42 -5.68
N LYS A 43 -2.41 -2.24 -6.47
CA LYS A 43 -2.89 -3.56 -6.88
C LYS A 43 -2.26 -4.64 -6.03
N LEU A 44 -3.10 -5.51 -5.50
CA LEU A 44 -2.71 -6.65 -4.68
C LEU A 44 -2.62 -7.91 -5.55
N ALA A 45 -1.82 -8.89 -5.11
CA ALA A 45 -1.62 -10.15 -5.83
C ALA A 45 -2.90 -10.99 -5.97
N ASP A 46 -3.84 -10.82 -5.04
CA ASP A 46 -5.17 -11.45 -5.07
C ASP A 46 -6.17 -10.81 -6.06
N GLY A 47 -5.72 -9.78 -6.79
CA GLY A 47 -6.53 -9.05 -7.76
C GLY A 47 -7.37 -7.91 -7.17
N GLN A 48 -7.33 -7.67 -5.86
CA GLN A 48 -7.97 -6.50 -5.26
C GLN A 48 -7.18 -5.22 -5.55
N ALA A 49 -7.90 -4.09 -5.58
CA ALA A 49 -7.29 -2.77 -5.71
C ALA A 49 -7.73 -1.84 -4.56
N TYR A 50 -6.80 -1.03 -4.09
CA TYR A 50 -7.02 -0.04 -3.04
C TYR A 50 -6.39 1.28 -3.43
N TYR A 51 -7.11 2.37 -3.26
CA TYR A 51 -6.61 3.72 -3.46
C TYR A 51 -6.07 4.30 -2.15
N VAL A 52 -4.83 4.75 -2.15
CA VAL A 52 -4.18 5.52 -1.08
C VAL A 52 -3.95 6.93 -1.59
N THR A 53 -4.26 7.93 -0.76
CA THR A 53 -3.97 9.33 -1.10
C THR A 53 -2.48 9.48 -1.40
N PRO A 54 -2.10 9.95 -2.60
CA PRO A 54 -0.70 10.16 -2.94
C PRO A 54 -0.02 11.09 -1.93
N LEU A 55 1.17 10.72 -1.52
CA LEU A 55 2.08 11.49 -0.69
C LEU A 55 3.11 12.17 -1.61
N ASP A 56 3.53 13.37 -1.23
CA ASP A 56 4.51 14.17 -1.98
C ASP A 56 5.95 13.64 -1.84
N GLU A 57 6.17 12.66 -0.98
CA GLU A 57 7.46 11.99 -0.81
C GLU A 57 7.26 10.49 -0.59
N ARG A 58 8.27 9.70 -0.96
CA ARG A 58 8.29 8.27 -0.64
C ARG A 58 8.38 8.06 0.87
N PRO A 59 7.38 7.42 1.51
CA PRO A 59 7.38 7.24 2.94
C PRO A 59 8.46 6.23 3.38
N LYS A 60 8.95 6.42 4.61
CA LYS A 60 9.73 5.40 5.30
C LYS A 60 8.80 4.27 5.73
N LEU A 61 9.22 3.02 5.49
CA LEU A 61 8.45 1.83 5.83
C LEU A 61 8.92 1.26 7.17
N PRO A 62 8.02 0.68 7.99
CA PRO A 62 6.58 0.55 7.76
C PRO A 62 5.80 1.87 7.98
N ILE A 63 4.72 2.08 7.22
CA ILE A 63 3.83 3.25 7.34
C ILE A 63 2.37 2.81 7.49
N THR A 64 1.60 3.53 8.31
CA THR A 64 0.14 3.39 8.36
C THR A 64 -0.51 4.50 7.56
N VAL A 65 -1.36 4.14 6.59
CA VAL A 65 -2.08 5.09 5.74
C VAL A 65 -3.57 4.75 5.65
N ARG A 66 -4.36 5.73 5.23
CA ARG A 66 -5.78 5.51 4.93
C ARG A 66 -5.91 5.04 3.48
N ALA A 67 -6.58 3.92 3.27
CA ALA A 67 -6.91 3.40 1.96
C ALA A 67 -8.42 3.27 1.76
N ARG A 68 -8.85 3.35 0.50
CA ARG A 68 -10.22 3.05 0.06
C ARG A 68 -10.16 1.88 -0.90
N ARG A 69 -11.01 0.86 -0.72
CA ARG A 69 -11.14 -0.20 -1.73
C ARG A 69 -11.71 0.40 -3.02
N LEU A 70 -11.18 -0.02 -4.17
CA LEU A 70 -11.70 0.30 -5.50
C LEU A 70 -12.70 -0.75 -5.96
#